data_AF-A0AB35SCZ4-F1
#
_entry.id   AF-A0AB35SCZ4-F1
#
_cell.length_a   1.000
_cell.length_b   1.000
_cell.length_c   1.000
_cell.angle_alpha   90.00
_cell.angle_beta   90.00
_cell.angle_gamma   90.00
#
_symmetry.space_group_name_H-M   'P 1'
#
loop_
_entity.id
_entity.type
_entity.pdbx_description
1 polymer ?
#
loop_
_entity_poly.entity_id
_entity_poly.type
_entity_poly.pdbx_seq_one_letter_code
_entity_poly.pdbx_strand_id
1 'polypeptide(L)'
;MVINTINEEMSFCDYYSQWVDVYKEGAIREVTMKKYKLTQAWLRKLIPDLKLSEFDRVSYQKLINGYAEHHEHQTTMDFHHQLKGAILDAVDEGLIQRDPTRKAIIKGKQPRQKKTKYLNQFELHAVLADLKLDPIPNWDWLILLVAKTGLRFSEALGLTPDDFDFVHQTLSVNKTWNYKNGGGFV
;
A
#
# COMPACT_ATOMS: atom_id res chain seq x y z
N MET A 1 19.45 -19.18 -2.86
CA MET A 1 19.62 -17.73 -3.06
C MET A 1 21.09 -17.49 -3.38
N VAL A 2 21.42 -16.96 -4.55
CA VAL A 2 22.79 -16.51 -4.81
C VAL A 2 22.88 -15.12 -4.21
N ILE A 3 23.52 -15.01 -3.04
CA ILE A 3 23.88 -13.70 -2.48
C ILE A 3 25.04 -13.22 -3.35
N ASN A 4 24.76 -12.43 -4.40
CA ASN A 4 25.82 -11.74 -5.10
C ASN A 4 26.47 -10.75 -4.12
N THR A 5 27.79 -10.70 -4.10
CA THR A 5 28.53 -9.74 -3.28
C THR A 5 28.06 -8.32 -3.61
N ILE A 6 27.43 -7.66 -2.64
CA ILE A 6 27.02 -6.26 -2.77
C ILE A 6 28.29 -5.40 -2.77
N ASN A 7 28.43 -4.54 -3.78
CA ASN A 7 29.52 -3.58 -3.90
C ASN A 7 29.02 -2.31 -4.62
N GLU A 8 29.84 -1.26 -4.62
CA GLU A 8 29.46 0.04 -5.18
C GLU A 8 29.18 0.01 -6.71
N GLU A 9 29.70 -0.98 -7.43
CA GLU A 9 29.49 -1.16 -8.87
C GLU A 9 28.18 -1.86 -9.22
N MET A 10 27.48 -2.40 -8.21
CA MET A 10 26.16 -3.00 -8.37
C MET A 10 25.12 -1.95 -8.76
N SER A 11 24.18 -2.31 -9.62
CA SER A 11 23.04 -1.44 -9.91
C SER A 11 22.17 -1.26 -8.65
N PHE A 12 21.65 -0.06 -8.43
CA PHE A 12 20.71 0.19 -7.33
C PHE A 12 19.44 -0.67 -7.47
N CYS A 13 19.02 -0.99 -8.70
CA CYS A 13 17.88 -1.86 -8.94
C CYS A 13 18.09 -3.28 -8.39
N ASP A 14 19.28 -3.86 -8.61
CA ASP A 14 19.58 -5.20 -8.13
C ASP A 14 19.83 -5.20 -6.61
N TYR A 15 20.50 -4.17 -6.07
CA TYR A 15 20.61 -3.96 -4.63
C TYR A 15 19.23 -3.87 -3.97
N TYR A 16 18.31 -3.07 -4.51
CA TYR A 16 16.95 -2.95 -3.99
C TYR A 16 16.22 -4.29 -3.97
N SER A 17 16.40 -5.13 -5.00
CA SER A 17 15.83 -6.48 -5.02
C SER A 17 16.33 -7.32 -3.85
N GLN A 18 17.65 -7.37 -3.66
CA GLN A 18 18.25 -8.16 -2.58
C GLN A 18 17.83 -7.62 -1.21
N TRP A 19 17.79 -6.30 -1.05
CA TRP A 19 17.34 -5.66 0.18
C TRP A 19 15.88 -6.02 0.51
N VAL A 20 14.99 -6.06 -0.50
CA VAL A 20 13.59 -6.49 -0.30
C VAL A 20 13.54 -7.96 0.12
N ASP A 21 14.28 -8.84 -0.55
CA ASP A 21 14.28 -10.28 -0.26
C ASP A 21 14.84 -10.55 1.16
N VAL A 22 15.90 -9.85 1.56
CA VAL A 22 16.54 -10.04 2.89
C VAL A 22 15.71 -9.45 4.02
N TYR A 23 15.24 -8.20 3.88
CA TYR A 23 14.68 -7.45 5.00
C TYR A 23 13.15 -7.40 5.03
N LYS A 24 12.48 -7.70 3.92
CA LYS A 24 11.01 -7.60 3.82
C LYS A 24 10.35 -8.95 3.67
N GLU A 25 10.97 -9.92 3.00
CA GLU A 25 10.37 -11.24 2.83
C GLU A 25 10.11 -11.92 4.18
N GLY A 26 8.91 -12.48 4.37
CA GLY A 26 8.47 -13.07 5.64
C GLY A 26 8.14 -12.07 6.76
N ALA A 27 8.68 -10.84 6.73
CA ALA A 27 8.48 -9.84 7.78
C ALA A 27 7.26 -8.93 7.57
N ILE A 28 6.76 -8.81 6.34
CA ILE A 28 5.61 -7.95 6.00
C ILE A 28 4.47 -8.72 5.35
N ARG A 29 3.26 -8.17 5.45
CA ARG A 29 2.07 -8.71 4.78
C ARG A 29 2.26 -8.73 3.26
N GLU A 30 1.71 -9.75 2.61
CA GLU A 30 1.80 -9.97 1.16
C GLU A 30 1.36 -8.75 0.33
N VAL A 31 0.31 -8.03 0.77
CA VAL A 31 -0.16 -6.81 0.10
C VAL A 31 0.90 -5.72 0.11
N THR A 32 1.66 -5.59 1.20
CA THR A 32 2.78 -4.64 1.29
C THR A 32 3.95 -5.11 0.43
N MET A 33 4.24 -6.41 0.41
CA MET A 33 5.27 -6.99 -0.46
C MET A 33 4.99 -6.72 -1.95
N LYS A 34 3.74 -6.82 -2.39
CA LYS A 34 3.34 -6.46 -3.76
C LYS A 34 3.69 -5.01 -4.12
N LYS A 35 3.67 -4.07 -3.15
CA LYS A 35 4.09 -2.68 -3.39
C LYS A 35 5.59 -2.58 -3.62
N TYR A 36 6.41 -3.26 -2.82
CA TYR A 36 7.86 -3.31 -3.00
C TYR A 36 8.23 -3.89 -4.38
N LYS A 37 7.58 -4.98 -4.80
CA LYS A 37 7.77 -5.57 -6.14
C LYS A 37 7.37 -4.63 -7.27
N LEU A 38 6.29 -3.85 -7.09
CA LEU A 38 5.90 -2.82 -8.06
C LEU A 38 6.95 -1.71 -8.16
N THR A 39 7.48 -1.26 -7.03
CA THR A 39 8.57 -0.27 -6.96
C THR A 39 9.82 -0.79 -7.68
N GLN A 40 10.21 -2.04 -7.45
CA GLN A 40 11.30 -2.70 -8.16
C GLN A 40 11.08 -2.72 -9.68
N ALA A 41 9.88 -3.06 -10.16
CA ALA A 41 9.57 -3.05 -11.58
C ALA A 41 9.73 -1.65 -12.21
N TRP A 42 9.38 -0.60 -11.47
CA TRP A 42 9.61 0.78 -11.90
C TRP A 42 11.07 1.20 -11.85
N LEU A 43 11.85 0.76 -10.87
CA LEU A 43 13.30 0.96 -10.85
C LEU A 43 13.94 0.36 -12.09
N ARG A 44 13.59 -0.89 -12.44
CA ARG A 44 14.09 -1.57 -13.65
C ARG A 44 13.74 -0.81 -14.94
N LYS A 45 12.60 -0.11 -14.96
CA LYS A 45 12.17 0.69 -16.11
C LYS A 45 12.88 2.04 -16.20
N LEU A 46 13.13 2.70 -15.07
CA LEU A 46 13.61 4.08 -15.02
C LEU A 46 15.14 4.19 -14.92
N ILE A 47 15.78 3.28 -14.18
CA ILE A 47 17.22 3.32 -13.86
C ILE A 47 17.84 1.90 -13.82
N PRO A 48 17.72 1.09 -14.87
CA PRO A 48 18.20 -0.30 -14.86
C PRO A 48 19.69 -0.44 -14.53
N ASP A 49 20.50 0.50 -15.00
CA ASP A 49 21.97 0.39 -14.97
C ASP A 49 22.63 1.40 -14.00
N LEU A 50 21.84 2.19 -13.25
CA LEU A 50 22.38 3.18 -12.32
C LEU A 50 23.09 2.48 -11.16
N LYS A 51 24.40 2.69 -11.03
CA LYS A 51 25.22 2.09 -9.98
C LYS A 51 25.04 2.78 -8.64
N LEU A 52 25.32 2.06 -7.55
CA LEU A 52 25.33 2.61 -6.20
C LEU A 52 26.36 3.74 -6.05
N SER A 53 27.56 3.58 -6.61
CA SER A 53 28.63 4.60 -6.63
C SER A 53 28.21 5.92 -7.31
N GLU A 54 27.32 5.83 -8.30
CA GLU A 54 26.82 6.97 -9.08
C GLU A 54 25.53 7.57 -8.49
N PHE A 55 25.01 6.98 -7.41
CA PHE A 55 23.69 7.34 -6.91
C PHE A 55 23.73 8.57 -6.00
N ASP A 56 23.56 9.73 -6.63
CA ASP A 56 23.59 11.04 -5.99
C ASP A 56 22.23 11.76 -5.97
N ARG A 57 22.19 12.98 -5.42
CA ARG A 57 20.97 13.78 -5.33
C ARG A 57 20.36 14.12 -6.70
N VAL A 58 21.18 14.26 -7.75
CA VAL A 58 20.73 14.64 -9.09
C VAL A 58 20.08 13.45 -9.79
N SER A 59 20.74 12.30 -9.79
CA SER A 59 20.21 11.05 -10.31
C SER A 59 18.93 10.63 -9.58
N TYR A 60 18.89 10.77 -8.25
CA TYR A 60 17.67 10.53 -7.47
C TYR A 60 16.52 11.47 -7.84
N GLN A 61 16.79 12.76 -8.01
CA GLN A 61 15.75 13.70 -8.43
C GLN A 61 15.25 13.39 -9.86
N LYS A 62 16.13 12.95 -10.77
CA LYS A 62 15.73 12.48 -12.11
C LYS A 62 14.83 11.25 -12.03
N LEU A 63 15.17 10.27 -11.19
CA LEU A 63 14.34 9.09 -10.92
C LEU A 63 12.93 9.49 -10.44
N ILE A 64 12.85 10.36 -9.43
CA ILE A 64 11.58 10.81 -8.89
C ILE A 64 10.77 11.59 -9.93
N ASN A 65 11.41 12.43 -10.74
CA ASN A 65 10.73 13.16 -11.81
C ASN A 65 10.17 12.21 -12.88
N GLY A 66 10.94 11.22 -13.32
CA GLY A 66 10.49 10.24 -14.31
C GLY A 66 9.31 9.39 -13.79
N TYR A 67 9.30 9.05 -12.50
CA TYR A 67 8.15 8.39 -11.89
C TYR A 67 6.91 9.31 -11.81
N ALA A 68 7.11 10.58 -11.49
CA ALA A 68 6.07 11.59 -11.33
C ALA A 68 5.33 11.92 -12.65
N GLU A 69 5.95 11.71 -13.81
CA GLU A 69 5.30 11.88 -15.12
C GLU A 69 4.08 10.96 -15.27
N HIS A 70 4.11 9.77 -14.66
CA HIS A 70 3.07 8.76 -14.80
C HIS A 70 2.12 8.68 -13.61
N HIS A 71 2.45 9.31 -12.48
CA HIS A 71 1.76 9.07 -11.20
C HIS A 71 1.32 10.36 -10.50
N GLU A 72 0.20 10.28 -9.76
CA GLU A 72 -0.25 11.38 -8.90
C GLU A 72 0.74 11.59 -7.76
N HIS A 73 0.77 12.80 -7.19
CA HIS A 73 1.71 13.20 -6.15
C HIS A 73 1.79 12.20 -4.98
N GLN A 74 0.65 11.69 -4.49
CA GLN A 74 0.64 10.72 -3.39
C GLN A 74 1.34 9.41 -3.77
N THR A 75 1.15 8.93 -4.99
CA THR A 75 1.79 7.70 -5.46
C THR A 75 3.30 7.90 -5.64
N THR A 76 3.74 9.07 -6.12
CA THR A 76 5.17 9.43 -6.14
C THR A 76 5.77 9.52 -4.74
N MET A 77 5.02 10.06 -3.77
CA MET A 77 5.44 10.13 -2.37
C MET A 77 5.58 8.72 -1.76
N ASP A 78 4.65 7.83 -2.03
CA ASP A 78 4.72 6.43 -1.57
C ASP A 78 5.93 5.69 -2.19
N PHE A 79 6.23 5.96 -3.46
CA PHE A 79 7.42 5.45 -4.15
C PHE A 79 8.71 5.98 -3.48
N HIS A 80 8.78 7.29 -3.23
CA HIS A 80 9.88 7.91 -2.49
C HIS A 80 10.12 7.24 -1.12
N HIS A 81 9.07 7.04 -0.33
CA HIS A 81 9.19 6.41 1.00
C HIS A 81 9.70 4.96 0.92
N GLN A 82 9.24 4.19 -0.07
CA GLN A 82 9.69 2.80 -0.27
C GLN A 82 11.17 2.72 -0.68
N LEU A 83 11.65 3.67 -1.49
CA LEU A 83 13.05 3.74 -1.87
C LEU A 83 13.93 4.22 -0.72
N LYS A 84 13.46 5.19 0.05
CA LYS A 84 14.23 5.83 1.10
C LYS A 84 14.74 4.84 2.15
N GLY A 85 13.95 3.82 2.49
CA GLY A 85 14.41 2.77 3.41
C GLY A 85 15.67 2.07 2.91
N ALA A 86 15.65 1.53 1.70
CA ALA A 86 16.80 0.84 1.12
C ALA A 86 18.01 1.75 0.91
N ILE A 87 17.78 3.02 0.57
CA ILE A 87 18.84 3.99 0.32
C ILE A 87 19.56 4.37 1.63
N LEU A 88 18.82 4.55 2.73
CA LEU A 88 19.46 4.87 4.02
C LEU A 88 20.33 3.72 4.49
N ASP A 89 19.88 2.48 4.35
CA ASP A 89 20.68 1.30 4.69
C ASP A 89 21.95 1.22 3.81
N ALA A 90 21.86 1.52 2.51
CA ALA A 90 23.04 1.59 1.63
C ALA A 90 24.01 2.72 1.99
N VAL A 91 23.52 3.84 2.55
CA VAL A 91 24.38 4.92 3.05
C VAL A 91 25.10 4.48 4.32
N ASP A 92 24.40 3.81 5.23
CA ASP A 92 24.96 3.31 6.49
C ASP A 92 26.02 2.20 6.24
N GLU A 93 25.83 1.40 5.18
CA GLU A 93 26.79 0.40 4.71
C GLU A 93 27.97 0.99 3.90
N GLY A 94 27.95 2.30 3.64
CA GLY A 94 29.00 3.00 2.89
C GLY A 94 28.97 2.79 1.36
N LEU A 95 27.95 2.11 0.84
CA LEU A 95 27.76 1.87 -0.59
C LEU A 95 27.36 3.14 -1.35
N ILE A 96 26.68 4.06 -0.65
CA ILE A 96 26.32 5.39 -1.14
C ILE A 96 26.95 6.42 -0.20
N GLN A 97 27.81 7.28 -0.74
CA GLN A 97 28.61 8.22 0.07
C GLN A 97 27.77 9.27 0.83
N ARG A 98 26.61 9.66 0.30
CA ARG A 98 25.74 10.70 0.89
C ARG A 98 24.28 10.44 0.56
N ASP A 99 23.39 10.64 1.54
CA ASP A 99 21.93 10.50 1.35
C ASP A 99 21.41 11.32 0.14
N PRO A 100 21.04 10.64 -0.97
CA PRO A 100 20.55 11.30 -2.18
C PRO A 100 19.08 11.72 -2.04
N THR A 101 18.36 11.20 -1.04
CA THR A 101 16.93 11.48 -0.80
C THR A 101 16.70 12.79 -0.07
N ARG A 102 17.76 13.38 0.50
CA ARG A 102 17.66 14.59 1.32
C ARG A 102 17.12 15.79 0.53
N LYS A 103 16.01 16.34 1.02
CA LYS A 103 15.26 17.46 0.42
C LYS A 103 14.84 17.17 -1.04
N ALA A 104 14.53 15.91 -1.37
CA ALA A 104 13.97 15.56 -2.66
C ALA A 104 12.63 16.28 -2.86
N ILE A 105 12.41 16.81 -4.07
CA ILE A 105 11.18 17.49 -4.43
C ILE A 105 10.23 16.46 -5.03
N ILE A 106 9.12 16.21 -4.34
CA ILE A 106 8.09 15.29 -4.81
C ILE A 106 7.11 16.03 -5.70
N LYS A 107 7.00 15.59 -6.94
CA LYS A 107 6.04 16.07 -7.93
C LYS A 107 5.08 14.95 -8.29
N GLY A 108 4.02 15.28 -9.01
CA GLY A 108 3.14 14.29 -9.62
C GLY A 108 2.29 14.92 -10.69
N LYS A 109 1.71 14.09 -11.54
CA LYS A 109 0.70 14.52 -12.49
C LYS A 109 -0.52 15.06 -11.75
N GLN A 110 -1.25 15.95 -12.43
CA GLN A 110 -2.50 16.48 -11.90
C GLN A 110 -3.46 15.33 -11.58
N PRO A 111 -4.10 15.35 -10.39
CA PRO A 111 -5.07 14.33 -10.04
C PRO A 111 -6.18 14.29 -11.09
N ARG A 112 -6.58 13.09 -11.50
CA ARG A 112 -7.79 12.98 -12.32
C ARG A 112 -8.97 13.48 -11.48
N GLN A 113 -9.96 14.09 -12.14
CA GLN A 113 -11.22 14.40 -11.47
C GLN A 113 -11.80 13.12 -10.84
N LYS A 114 -11.82 13.10 -9.50
CA LYS A 114 -12.29 11.93 -8.73
C LYS A 114 -13.81 12.02 -8.67
N LYS A 115 -14.49 10.91 -9.00
CA LYS A 115 -15.91 10.77 -8.72
C LYS A 115 -16.14 10.86 -7.22
N THR A 116 -17.24 11.46 -6.80
CA THR A 116 -17.71 11.41 -5.41
C THR A 116 -17.86 9.95 -5.00
N LYS A 117 -17.17 9.55 -3.92
CA LYS A 117 -17.18 8.17 -3.39
C LYS A 117 -17.83 8.10 -2.01
N TYR A 118 -18.80 8.96 -1.76
CA TYR A 118 -19.58 8.97 -0.53
C TYR A 118 -21.05 9.20 -0.87
N LEU A 119 -21.92 8.70 -0.01
CA LEU A 119 -23.34 9.06 -0.01
C LEU A 119 -23.51 10.23 0.95
N ASN A 120 -24.21 11.27 0.52
CA ASN A 120 -24.68 12.30 1.44
C ASN A 120 -25.83 11.78 2.31
N GLN A 121 -26.27 12.57 3.29
CA GLN A 121 -27.29 12.13 4.24
C GLN A 121 -28.63 11.72 3.57
N PHE A 122 -29.07 12.48 2.56
CA PHE A 122 -30.31 12.16 1.84
C PHE A 122 -30.17 10.90 1.00
N GLU A 123 -29.04 10.75 0.30
CA GLU A 123 -28.73 9.55 -0.48
C GLU A 123 -28.65 8.31 0.41
N LEU A 124 -28.02 8.42 1.58
CA LEU A 124 -27.96 7.32 2.55
C LEU A 124 -29.35 6.96 3.05
N HIS A 125 -30.18 7.94 3.42
CA HIS A 125 -31.56 7.67 3.86
C HIS A 125 -32.40 7.02 2.75
N ALA A 126 -32.23 7.46 1.50
CA ALA A 126 -32.92 6.85 0.36
C ALA A 126 -32.50 5.38 0.18
N VAL A 127 -31.20 5.07 0.26
CA VAL A 127 -30.70 3.69 0.23
C VAL A 127 -31.28 2.86 1.38
N LEU A 128 -31.24 3.38 2.61
CA LEU A 128 -31.76 2.67 3.78
C LEU A 128 -33.26 2.39 3.71
N ALA A 129 -34.04 3.28 3.06
CA ALA A 129 -35.47 3.11 2.88
C ALA A 129 -35.84 2.03 1.84
N ASP A 130 -34.94 1.73 0.91
CA ASP A 130 -35.15 0.75 -0.16
C ASP A 130 -34.61 -0.66 0.18
N LEU A 131 -33.96 -0.82 1.34
CA LEU A 131 -33.41 -2.11 1.79
C LEU A 131 -34.52 -3.14 2.03
N LYS A 132 -34.31 -4.36 1.54
CA LYS A 132 -35.21 -5.51 1.72
C LYS A 132 -34.64 -6.45 2.77
N LEU A 133 -35.07 -6.23 4.01
CA LEU A 133 -34.64 -6.98 5.17
C LEU A 133 -35.45 -8.28 5.33
N ASP A 134 -35.16 -9.24 4.46
CA ASP A 134 -35.79 -10.57 4.51
C ASP A 134 -35.42 -11.31 5.82
N PRO A 135 -36.17 -12.36 6.21
CA PRO A 135 -35.89 -13.16 7.41
C PRO A 135 -34.51 -13.84 7.40
N ILE A 136 -33.93 -14.02 6.20
CA ILE A 136 -32.60 -14.61 6.01
C ILE A 136 -31.60 -13.47 5.81
N PRO A 137 -30.46 -13.45 6.54
CA PRO A 137 -29.41 -12.45 6.33
C PRO A 137 -28.96 -12.37 4.88
N ASN A 138 -28.92 -11.15 4.34
CA ASN A 138 -28.57 -10.84 2.95
C ASN A 138 -27.67 -9.59 2.88
N TRP A 139 -27.36 -9.12 1.68
CA TRP A 139 -26.52 -7.92 1.50
C TRP A 139 -27.13 -6.65 2.07
N ASP A 140 -28.47 -6.55 2.13
CA ASP A 140 -29.16 -5.37 2.65
C ASP A 140 -28.99 -5.27 4.17
N TRP A 141 -29.01 -6.40 4.88
CA TRP A 141 -28.61 -6.46 6.29
C TRP A 141 -27.16 -6.00 6.50
N LEU A 142 -26.23 -6.40 5.62
CA LEU A 142 -24.84 -5.96 5.70
C LEU A 142 -24.70 -4.45 5.45
N ILE A 143 -25.42 -3.91 4.46
CA ILE A 143 -25.44 -2.47 4.15
C ILE A 143 -25.97 -1.69 5.34
N LEU A 144 -27.09 -2.13 5.94
CA LEU A 144 -27.65 -1.51 7.13
C LEU A 144 -26.64 -1.51 8.28
N LEU A 145 -26.01 -2.66 8.54
CA LEU A 145 -25.04 -2.81 9.61
C LEU A 145 -23.85 -1.86 9.43
N VAL A 146 -23.22 -1.86 8.25
CA VAL A 146 -22.08 -0.97 7.95
C VAL A 146 -22.50 0.49 8.03
N ALA A 147 -23.67 0.85 7.53
CA ALA A 147 -24.19 2.22 7.59
C ALA A 147 -24.42 2.71 9.02
N LYS A 148 -24.81 1.83 9.94
CA LYS A 148 -25.10 2.19 11.35
C LYS A 148 -23.89 2.10 12.27
N THR A 149 -22.91 1.27 11.95
CA THR A 149 -21.76 0.97 12.82
C THR A 149 -20.44 1.58 12.33
N GLY A 150 -20.33 1.88 11.03
CA GLY A 150 -19.09 2.40 10.44
C GLY A 150 -17.99 1.36 10.27
N LEU A 151 -18.31 0.06 10.33
CA LEU A 151 -17.33 -1.03 10.13
C LEU A 151 -16.61 -0.91 8.78
N ARG A 152 -15.33 -1.27 8.76
CA ARG A 152 -14.65 -1.48 7.49
C ARG A 152 -15.25 -2.70 6.80
N PHE A 153 -15.26 -2.69 5.47
CA PHE A 153 -15.86 -3.76 4.68
C PHE A 153 -15.35 -5.17 5.06
N SER A 154 -14.04 -5.34 5.25
CA SER A 154 -13.46 -6.62 5.65
C SER A 154 -13.78 -7.04 7.08
N GLU A 155 -14.03 -6.09 7.99
CA GLU A 155 -14.48 -6.35 9.36
C GLU A 155 -15.92 -6.85 9.33
N ALA A 156 -16.80 -6.16 8.57
CA ALA A 156 -18.20 -6.53 8.42
C ALA A 156 -18.39 -7.93 7.79
N LEU A 157 -17.58 -8.28 6.79
CA LEU A 157 -17.57 -9.63 6.21
C LEU A 157 -17.04 -10.70 7.17
N GLY A 158 -16.28 -10.32 8.19
CA GLY A 158 -15.68 -11.24 9.17
C GLY A 158 -16.59 -11.55 10.35
N LEU A 159 -17.80 -10.99 10.41
CA LEU A 159 -18.70 -11.19 11.54
C LEU A 159 -19.34 -12.58 11.52
N THR A 160 -19.43 -13.18 12.70
CA THR A 160 -20.15 -14.43 12.96
C THR A 160 -21.26 -14.19 13.98
N PRO A 161 -22.27 -15.08 14.09
CA PRO A 161 -23.33 -14.94 15.09
C PRO A 161 -22.79 -14.75 16.52
N ASP A 162 -21.69 -15.41 16.87
CA ASP A 162 -21.03 -15.32 18.18
C ASP A 162 -20.45 -13.94 18.51
N ASP A 163 -20.30 -13.04 17.53
CA ASP A 163 -19.81 -11.68 17.77
C ASP A 163 -20.91 -10.73 18.27
N PHE A 164 -22.18 -11.14 18.20
CA PHE A 164 -23.33 -10.36 18.61
C PHE A 164 -23.74 -10.70 20.04
N ASP A 165 -23.63 -9.73 20.94
CA ASP A 165 -24.23 -9.79 22.26
C ASP A 165 -25.51 -8.96 22.26
N PHE A 166 -26.64 -9.65 22.07
CA PHE A 166 -27.96 -9.01 22.02
C PHE A 166 -28.45 -8.55 23.38
N VAL A 167 -27.93 -9.11 24.48
CA VAL A 167 -28.32 -8.71 25.85
C VAL A 167 -27.74 -7.34 26.15
N HIS A 168 -26.46 -7.14 25.83
CA HIS A 168 -25.75 -5.88 26.06
C HIS A 168 -25.79 -4.93 24.87
N GLN A 169 -26.39 -5.35 23.74
CA GLN A 169 -26.46 -4.61 22.49
C GLN A 169 -25.08 -4.21 21.95
N THR A 170 -24.11 -5.11 22.05
CA THR A 170 -22.73 -4.88 21.60
C THR A 170 -22.34 -5.82 20.45
N LEU A 171 -21.50 -5.31 19.55
CA LEU A 171 -20.91 -6.06 18.45
C LEU A 171 -19.39 -6.09 18.63
N SER A 172 -18.83 -7.30 18.76
CA SER A 172 -17.38 -7.50 18.91
C SER A 172 -16.69 -7.60 17.56
N VAL A 173 -15.70 -6.73 17.31
CA VAL A 173 -14.91 -6.73 16.07
C VAL A 173 -13.49 -7.17 16.39
N ASN A 174 -13.21 -8.45 16.18
CA ASN A 174 -11.95 -9.09 16.57
C ASN A 174 -11.18 -9.74 15.40
N LYS A 175 -11.76 -9.77 14.20
CA LYS A 175 -11.21 -10.44 13.01
C LYS A 175 -11.68 -9.75 11.74
N THR A 176 -10.98 -10.05 10.65
CA THR A 176 -11.37 -9.64 9.30
C THR A 176 -11.47 -10.83 8.36
N TRP A 177 -12.31 -10.73 7.33
CA TRP A 177 -12.38 -11.74 6.29
C TRP A 177 -11.48 -11.39 5.11
N ASN A 178 -10.59 -12.30 4.71
CA ASN A 178 -9.72 -12.13 3.55
C ASN A 178 -10.46 -12.43 2.24
N TYR A 179 -11.28 -11.48 1.81
CA TYR A 179 -12.05 -11.59 0.58
C TYR A 179 -11.23 -11.49 -0.72
N LYS A 180 -9.90 -11.25 -0.65
CA LYS A 180 -9.05 -11.03 -1.84
C LYS A 180 -8.20 -12.23 -2.25
N ASN A 181 -7.78 -13.07 -1.30
CA ASN A 181 -6.82 -14.16 -1.56
C ASN A 181 -7.38 -15.55 -1.21
N GLY A 182 -8.67 -15.80 -1.43
CA GLY A 182 -9.26 -17.13 -1.27
C GLY A 182 -9.99 -17.39 0.05
N GLY A 183 -10.26 -16.36 0.88
CA GLY A 183 -11.07 -16.46 2.09
C GLY A 183 -10.26 -16.66 3.38
N GLY A 184 -10.98 -16.91 4.48
CA GLY A 184 -10.40 -17.15 5.80
C GLY A 184 -10.37 -15.92 6.71
N PHE A 185 -10.29 -16.16 8.01
CA PHE A 185 -10.14 -15.12 9.03
C PHE A 185 -8.68 -14.69 9.18
N VAL A 186 -8.48 -13.39 9.36
CA VAL A 186 -7.19 -12.72 9.63
C VAL A 186 -7.32 -11.79 10.83
#